data_AF-A0A932WSR1-F1
#
_entry.id   AF-A0A932WSR1-F1
#
_cell.length_a   1.000
_cell.length_b   1.000
_cell.length_c   1.000
_cell.angle_alpha   90.00
_cell.angle_beta   90.00
_cell.angle_gamma   90.00
#
_symmetry.space_group_name_H-M   'P 1'
#
loop_
_entity.id
_entity.type
_entity.pdbx_description
1 polymer ?
#
loop_
_entity_poly.entity_id
_entity_poly.type
_entity_poly.pdbx_seq_one_letter_code
_entity_poly.pdbx_strand_id
1 'polypeptide(L)'
;MEFIAFSGISPAVTIFNKEGQYIPFYARTYPFLNAVLIDKNGKRQDVIGVDNSEYLGKKKANNIFKKDGELDTLASAKIKQIHELNRQRDISKKIIKEFIKYDLLIKKDFKVNYGEDSKVILDNFYIVNREKLIKLDDDILALWAKKGWITLIDMHIKSLNNFEKVVFSHNQ
;
A
#
# COMPACT_ATOMS: atom_id res chain seq x y z
N MET A 1 -6.59 -6.38 -5.31
CA MET A 1 -6.17 -5.03 -4.89
C MET A 1 -6.03 -5.03 -3.38
N GLU A 2 -4.84 -4.74 -2.84
CA GLU A 2 -4.59 -4.77 -1.38
C GLU A 2 -4.31 -3.38 -0.78
N PHE A 3 -4.12 -2.37 -1.63
CA PHE A 3 -3.75 -1.03 -1.24
C PHE A 3 -4.80 -0.04 -1.76
N ILE A 4 -5.15 0.92 -0.90
CA ILE A 4 -6.06 2.03 -1.21
C ILE A 4 -5.25 3.28 -1.61
N ALA A 5 -3.93 3.16 -1.78
CA ALA A 5 -3.07 4.25 -2.23
C ALA A 5 -2.20 3.80 -3.40
N PHE A 6 -1.97 4.71 -4.34
CA PHE A 6 -1.04 4.48 -5.45
C PHE A 6 0.37 4.39 -4.91
N SER A 7 1.03 3.29 -5.24
CA SER A 7 2.46 3.18 -5.15
C SER A 7 2.98 2.86 -6.54
N GLY A 8 3.19 3.89 -7.35
CA GLY A 8 3.84 3.74 -8.64
C GLY A 8 5.27 3.24 -8.43
N ILE A 9 5.52 1.97 -8.75
CA ILE A 9 6.84 1.48 -9.13
C ILE A 9 6.69 1.01 -10.56
N SER A 10 6.81 1.94 -11.49
CA SER A 10 7.20 1.63 -12.87
C SER A 10 8.55 2.30 -13.09
N PRO A 11 9.50 1.68 -13.80
CA PRO A 11 10.74 2.35 -14.19
C PRO A 11 10.50 3.71 -14.87
N ALA A 12 9.34 3.90 -15.51
CA ALA A 12 8.96 5.15 -16.16
C ALA A 12 8.47 6.25 -15.20
N VAL A 13 8.12 5.92 -13.95
CA VAL A 13 7.64 6.86 -12.92
C VAL A 13 8.23 6.45 -11.58
N THR A 14 9.49 6.84 -11.31
CA THR A 14 10.12 6.61 -10.01
C THR A 14 10.13 7.90 -9.21
N ILE A 15 9.11 8.08 -8.38
CA ILE A 15 8.97 9.23 -7.48
C ILE A 15 10.02 9.21 -6.36
N PHE A 16 10.69 8.06 -6.16
CA PHE A 16 11.63 7.83 -5.07
C PHE A 16 13.06 8.33 -5.33
N ASN A 17 13.37 8.87 -6.51
CA ASN A 17 14.74 9.28 -6.86
C ASN A 17 15.08 10.73 -6.47
N LYS A 18 14.18 11.46 -5.79
CA LYS A 18 14.41 12.83 -5.30
C LYS A 18 14.61 12.81 -3.79
N GLU A 19 15.66 13.49 -3.31
CA GLU A 19 15.92 13.64 -1.87
C GLU A 19 14.74 14.32 -1.14
N GLY A 20 14.50 13.92 0.11
CA GLY A 20 13.43 14.48 0.94
C GLY A 20 12.01 14.00 0.60
N GLN A 21 11.83 13.08 -0.35
CA GLN A 21 10.52 12.52 -0.64
C GLN A 21 10.10 11.43 0.33
N TYR A 22 8.78 11.33 0.55
CA TYR A 22 8.19 10.26 1.35
C TYR A 22 8.41 8.90 0.69
N ILE A 23 9.21 8.04 1.32
CA ILE A 23 9.35 6.64 0.93
C ILE A 23 8.15 5.87 1.47
N PRO A 24 7.31 5.21 0.67
CA PRO A 24 6.14 4.48 1.12
C PRO A 24 6.48 3.43 2.15
N PHE A 25 5.56 3.21 3.09
CA PHE A 25 5.83 2.33 4.22
C PHE A 25 6.19 0.90 3.81
N TYR A 26 5.54 0.36 2.77
CA TYR A 26 5.86 -0.98 2.26
C TYR A 26 7.27 -1.09 1.64
N ALA A 27 7.76 -0.01 1.01
CA ALA A 27 9.11 0.02 0.47
C ALA A 27 10.16 0.02 1.60
N ARG A 28 9.86 0.70 2.72
CA ARG A 28 10.73 0.71 3.93
C ARG A 28 10.83 -0.65 4.64
N THR A 29 9.90 -1.57 4.36
CA THR A 29 9.89 -2.92 4.94
C THR A 29 10.55 -3.96 4.03
N TYR A 30 10.73 -3.68 2.74
CA TYR A 30 11.44 -4.58 1.83
C TYR A 30 12.91 -4.75 2.30
N PRO A 31 13.52 -5.95 2.23
CA PRO A 31 13.04 -7.19 1.59
C PRO A 31 12.24 -8.12 2.51
N PHE A 32 11.78 -7.65 3.67
CA PHE A 32 11.01 -8.47 4.59
C PHE A 32 9.54 -8.55 4.16
N LEU A 33 9.06 -9.78 4.02
CA LEU A 33 7.69 -10.11 3.64
C LEU A 33 7.00 -10.76 4.83
N ASN A 34 5.68 -10.65 4.90
CA ASN A 34 4.88 -11.41 5.85
C ASN A 34 4.14 -12.51 5.10
N ALA A 35 4.16 -13.69 5.69
CA ALA A 35 3.31 -14.80 5.33
C ALA A 35 2.45 -15.17 6.55
N VAL A 36 1.21 -15.54 6.29
CA VAL A 36 0.34 -16.16 7.29
C VAL A 36 0.28 -17.64 6.96
N LEU A 37 0.80 -18.47 7.85
CA LEU A 37 0.69 -19.92 7.75
C LEU A 37 -0.43 -20.39 8.67
N ILE A 38 -1.17 -21.40 8.23
CA ILE A 38 -2.14 -22.10 9.05
C ILE A 38 -1.58 -23.51 9.22
N ASP A 39 -1.30 -23.89 10.48
CA ASP A 39 -0.82 -25.24 10.74
C ASP A 39 -1.94 -26.29 10.61
N LYS A 40 -1.57 -27.56 10.70
CA LYS A 40 -2.50 -28.70 10.61
C LYS A 40 -3.64 -28.68 11.64
N ASN A 41 -3.50 -27.91 12.72
CA ASN A 41 -4.51 -27.77 13.77
C ASN A 41 -5.36 -26.50 13.57
N GLY A 42 -5.19 -25.79 12.45
CA GLY A 42 -5.89 -24.54 12.17
C GLY A 42 -5.30 -23.32 12.89
N LYS A 43 -4.14 -23.44 13.55
CA LYS A 43 -3.53 -22.32 14.26
C LYS A 43 -2.84 -21.39 13.27
N ARG A 44 -3.19 -20.12 13.31
CA ARG A 44 -2.54 -19.04 12.56
C ARG A 44 -1.14 -18.77 13.12
N GLN A 45 -0.15 -18.74 12.25
CA GLN A 45 1.23 -18.34 12.54
C GLN A 45 1.65 -17.23 11.58
N ASP A 46 2.07 -16.08 12.12
CA ASP A 46 2.65 -15.02 11.31
C ASP A 46 4.15 -15.29 11.16
N VAL A 47 4.61 -15.42 9.92
CA VAL A 47 6.01 -15.66 9.56
C VAL A 47 6.53 -14.46 8.81
N ILE A 48 7.76 -14.06 9.13
CA ILE A 48 8.49 -13.05 8.36
C ILE A 48 9.41 -13.79 7.40
N GLY A 49 9.08 -13.74 6.12
CA GLY A 49 9.94 -14.17 5.03
C GLY A 49 10.93 -13.07 4.65
N VAL A 50 11.98 -13.47 3.95
CA VAL A 50 12.99 -12.57 3.42
C VAL A 50 13.10 -12.85 1.93
N ASP A 51 12.87 -11.83 1.10
CA ASP A 51 13.04 -11.94 -0.33
C ASP A 51 14.53 -11.99 -0.68
N ASN A 52 14.94 -12.96 -1.51
CA ASN A 52 16.32 -13.17 -1.92
C ASN A 52 16.72 -12.18 -3.02
N SER A 53 16.86 -10.91 -2.62
CA SER A 53 17.15 -9.79 -3.50
C SER A 53 18.56 -9.23 -3.29
N GLU A 54 18.99 -8.36 -4.20
CA GLU A 54 20.27 -7.65 -4.10
C GLU A 54 20.38 -6.72 -2.87
N TYR A 55 19.25 -6.41 -2.24
CA TYR A 55 19.18 -5.57 -1.05
C TYR A 55 19.50 -6.32 0.25
N LEU A 56 19.77 -7.63 0.18
CA LEU A 56 20.27 -8.39 1.31
C LEU A 56 21.77 -8.14 1.53
N GLY A 57 22.12 -7.81 2.78
CA GLY A 57 23.51 -7.67 3.18
C GLY A 57 24.26 -8.99 3.03
N LYS A 58 25.35 -8.97 2.24
CA LYS A 58 26.23 -10.15 2.04
C LYS A 58 27.09 -10.49 3.26
N LYS A 59 27.24 -9.55 4.19
CA LYS A 59 28.00 -9.71 5.43
C LYS A 59 27.07 -9.58 6.62
N LYS A 60 27.34 -10.38 7.65
CA LYS A 60 26.61 -10.34 8.92
C LYS A 60 26.98 -9.08 9.70
N ALA A 61 26.29 -7.97 9.42
CA ALA A 61 26.50 -6.69 10.09
C ALA A 61 25.82 -6.66 11.47
N ASN A 62 24.61 -7.21 11.58
CA ASN A 62 23.81 -7.21 12.81
C ASN A 62 23.30 -8.63 13.10
N ASN A 63 23.19 -8.96 14.39
CA ASN A 63 22.51 -10.18 14.82
C ASN A 63 21.00 -9.92 14.93
N ILE A 64 20.16 -10.91 14.60
CA ILE A 64 18.71 -10.85 14.84
C ILE A 64 18.41 -11.05 16.33
N PHE A 65 19.18 -11.92 16.98
CA PHE A 65 19.07 -12.25 18.39
C PHE A 65 20.33 -11.84 19.13
N LYS A 66 20.16 -11.36 20.35
CA LYS A 66 21.22 -11.16 21.35
C LYS A 66 21.71 -12.53 21.86
N LYS A 67 22.79 -12.51 22.66
CA LYS A 67 23.39 -13.73 23.22
C LYS A 67 22.49 -14.46 24.23
N ASP A 68 21.56 -13.75 24.84
CA ASP A 68 20.56 -14.28 25.79
C ASP A 68 19.33 -14.90 25.09
N GLY A 69 19.27 -14.84 23.76
CA GLY A 69 18.14 -15.35 22.96
C GLY A 69 17.02 -14.32 22.73
N GLU A 70 17.11 -13.11 23.30
CA GLU A 70 16.16 -12.04 23.00
C GLU A 70 16.39 -11.44 21.61
N LEU A 71 15.36 -10.79 21.05
CA LEU A 71 15.51 -10.01 19.81
C LEU A 71 16.43 -8.80 20.02
N ASP A 72 17.30 -8.54 19.05
CA ASP A 72 18.05 -7.29 18.93
C ASP A 72 17.09 -6.08 18.78
N THR A 73 17.52 -4.89 19.19
CA THR A 73 16.70 -3.68 19.16
C THR A 73 16.28 -3.29 17.73
N LEU A 74 17.19 -3.43 16.76
CA LEU A 74 16.90 -3.15 15.35
C LEU A 74 15.96 -4.21 14.77
N ALA A 75 16.18 -5.48 15.10
CA ALA A 75 15.31 -6.58 14.68
C ALA A 75 13.88 -6.40 15.23
N SER A 76 13.75 -6.10 16.52
CA SER A 76 12.46 -5.84 17.19
C SER A 76 11.72 -4.66 16.55
N ALA A 77 12.42 -3.55 16.27
CA ALA A 77 11.83 -2.39 15.60
C ALA A 77 11.35 -2.75 14.18
N LYS A 78 12.13 -3.51 13.41
CA LYS A 78 11.74 -3.95 12.06
C LYS A 78 10.53 -4.88 12.08
N ILE A 79 10.50 -5.84 13.01
CA ILE A 79 9.37 -6.76 13.21
C ILE A 79 8.08 -5.97 13.49
N LYS A 80 8.13 -4.97 14.38
CA LYS A 80 6.98 -4.08 14.66
C LYS A 80 6.49 -3.34 13.41
N GLN A 81 7.40 -2.83 12.58
CA GLN A 81 7.04 -2.17 11.32
C GLN A 81 6.31 -3.12 10.36
N ILE A 82 6.78 -4.37 10.24
CA ILE A 82 6.17 -5.38 9.38
C ILE A 82 4.77 -5.73 9.88
N HIS A 83 4.60 -5.97 11.19
CA HIS A 83 3.28 -6.23 11.76
C HIS A 83 2.30 -5.07 11.52
N GLU A 84 2.74 -3.83 11.69
CA GLU A 84 1.90 -2.67 11.43
C GLU A 84 1.48 -2.59 9.96
N LEU A 85 2.38 -2.84 9.02
CA LEU A 85 2.06 -2.88 7.60
C LEU A 85 1.00 -3.94 7.29
N ASN A 86 1.10 -5.13 7.90
CA ASN A 86 0.14 -6.19 7.67
C ASN A 86 -1.23 -5.87 8.26
N ARG A 87 -1.27 -5.26 9.45
CA ARG A 87 -2.52 -4.78 10.05
C ARG A 87 -3.22 -3.80 9.12
N GLN A 88 -2.47 -2.86 8.54
CA GLN A 88 -3.00 -1.88 7.58
C GLN A 88 -3.49 -2.54 6.28
N ARG A 89 -2.78 -3.57 5.78
CA ARG A 89 -3.22 -4.38 4.62
C ARG A 89 -4.53 -5.12 4.92
N ASP A 90 -4.66 -5.73 6.08
CA ASP A 90 -5.89 -6.45 6.47
C ASP A 90 -7.10 -5.49 6.57
N ILE A 91 -6.90 -4.29 7.12
CA ILE A 91 -7.92 -3.24 7.13
C ILE A 91 -8.28 -2.83 5.70
N SER A 92 -7.27 -2.58 4.86
CA SER A 92 -7.47 -2.19 3.46
C SER A 92 -8.25 -3.24 2.68
N LYS A 93 -7.94 -4.53 2.87
CA LYS A 93 -8.68 -5.65 2.27
C LYS A 93 -10.15 -5.65 2.68
N LYS A 94 -10.47 -5.39 3.95
CA LYS A 94 -11.86 -5.32 4.43
C LYS A 94 -12.62 -4.16 3.78
N ILE A 95 -11.98 -2.99 3.68
CA ILE A 95 -12.58 -1.82 3.04
C ILE A 95 -12.81 -2.08 1.54
N ILE A 96 -11.82 -2.64 0.84
CA ILE A 96 -11.93 -2.95 -0.59
C ILE A 96 -13.05 -3.96 -0.86
N LYS A 97 -13.21 -4.97 0.00
CA LYS A 97 -14.34 -5.92 -0.11
C LYS A 97 -15.69 -5.21 -0.04
N GLU A 98 -15.83 -4.24 0.84
CA GLU A 98 -17.05 -3.44 0.95
C GLU A 98 -17.25 -2.55 -0.28
N PHE A 99 -16.18 -1.95 -0.82
CA PHE A 99 -16.28 -1.18 -2.08
C PHE A 99 -16.72 -2.04 -3.26
N ILE A 100 -16.25 -3.29 -3.34
CA ILE A 100 -16.71 -4.25 -4.36
C ILE A 100 -18.17 -4.62 -4.12
N LYS A 101 -18.55 -4.92 -2.87
CA LYS A 101 -19.93 -5.29 -2.49
C LYS A 101 -20.96 -4.24 -2.94
N TYR A 102 -20.63 -2.96 -2.77
CA TYR A 102 -21.52 -1.85 -3.17
C TYR A 102 -21.21 -1.26 -4.55
N ASP A 103 -20.42 -1.97 -5.37
CA ASP A 103 -20.09 -1.57 -6.75
C ASP A 103 -19.53 -0.13 -6.86
N LEU A 104 -18.71 0.26 -5.89
CA LEU A 104 -18.16 1.61 -5.78
C LEU A 104 -16.89 1.82 -6.60
N LEU A 105 -16.29 0.78 -7.16
CA LEU A 105 -15.03 0.87 -7.88
C LEU A 105 -15.25 1.07 -9.37
N ILE A 106 -14.63 2.10 -9.94
CA ILE A 106 -14.61 2.34 -11.38
C ILE A 106 -13.20 2.22 -11.91
N LYS A 107 -13.04 1.53 -13.05
CA LYS A 107 -11.76 1.40 -13.73
C LYS A 107 -11.37 2.76 -14.34
N LYS A 108 -10.10 3.12 -14.22
CA LYS A 108 -9.51 4.32 -14.80
C LYS A 108 -8.16 3.97 -15.42
N ASP A 109 -7.84 4.71 -16.48
CA ASP A 109 -6.53 4.72 -17.11
C ASP A 109 -6.00 6.15 -17.06
N PHE A 110 -4.72 6.31 -16.76
CA PHE A 110 -4.03 7.59 -16.70
C PHE A 110 -3.18 7.73 -17.95
N LYS A 111 -3.60 8.65 -18.82
CA LYS A 111 -2.91 8.99 -20.07
C LYS A 111 -2.28 10.36 -19.93
N VAL A 112 -1.03 10.47 -20.34
CA VAL A 112 -0.33 11.75 -20.47
C VAL A 112 -0.10 12.01 -21.94
N ASN A 113 -0.44 13.22 -22.39
CA ASN A 113 -0.14 13.69 -23.73
C ASN A 113 1.33 14.13 -23.78
N TYR A 114 2.08 13.63 -24.75
CA TYR A 114 3.47 13.96 -25.00
C TYR A 114 3.61 14.42 -26.45
N GLY A 115 3.53 15.74 -26.66
CA GLY A 115 3.44 16.30 -28.02
C GLY A 115 2.14 15.87 -28.71
N GLU A 116 2.25 15.33 -29.92
CA GLU A 116 1.11 14.80 -30.70
C GLU A 116 0.68 13.38 -30.27
N ASP A 117 1.51 12.67 -29.49
CA ASP A 117 1.25 11.29 -29.08
C ASP A 117 0.70 11.21 -27.64
N SER A 118 -0.32 10.38 -27.43
CA SER A 118 -0.79 10.05 -26.07
C SER A 118 -0.09 8.79 -25.55
N LYS A 119 0.56 8.87 -24.39
CA LYS A 119 1.19 7.72 -23.71
C LYS A 119 0.40 7.34 -22.47
N VAL A 120 0.01 6.07 -22.36
CA VAL A 120 -0.56 5.52 -21.12
C VAL A 120 0.58 5.37 -20.11
N ILE A 121 0.47 6.05 -18.97
CA ILE A 121 1.48 5.98 -17.90
C ILE A 121 1.05 5.01 -16.80
N LEU A 122 -0.27 4.86 -16.62
CA LEU A 122 -0.83 3.87 -15.71
C LEU A 122 -2.14 3.34 -16.28
N ASP A 123 -2.26 2.03 -16.39
CA ASP A 123 -3.50 1.36 -16.80
C ASP A 123 -4.05 0.49 -15.66
N ASN A 124 -5.28 0.02 -15.85
CA ASN A 124 -5.87 -1.06 -15.03
C ASN A 124 -5.97 -0.77 -13.52
N PHE A 125 -6.15 0.49 -13.14
CA PHE A 125 -6.41 0.85 -11.75
C PHE A 125 -7.88 1.18 -11.51
N TYR A 126 -8.27 1.15 -10.24
CA TYR A 126 -9.63 1.43 -9.81
C TYR A 126 -9.63 2.60 -8.82
N ILE A 127 -10.65 3.44 -8.91
CA ILE A 127 -10.90 4.53 -7.97
C ILE A 127 -12.32 4.42 -7.41
N VAL A 128 -12.55 5.05 -6.26
CA VAL A 128 -13.90 5.16 -5.68
C VAL A 128 -14.76 6.12 -6.50
N ASN A 129 -15.94 5.65 -6.92
CA ASN A 129 -16.97 6.46 -7.56
C ASN A 129 -17.74 7.25 -6.48
N ARG A 130 -17.50 8.57 -6.44
CA ARG A 130 -18.13 9.47 -5.48
C ARG A 130 -19.65 9.56 -5.64
N GLU A 131 -20.16 9.50 -6.86
CA GLU A 131 -21.61 9.57 -7.12
C GLU A 131 -22.34 8.34 -6.60
N LYS A 132 -21.73 7.15 -6.72
CA LYS A 132 -22.29 5.94 -6.11
C LYS A 132 -22.16 5.96 -4.59
N LEU A 133 -21.04 6.48 -4.06
CA LEU A 133 -20.81 6.59 -2.62
C LEU A 133 -21.90 7.42 -1.91
N ILE A 134 -22.26 8.58 -2.46
CA ILE A 134 -23.28 9.46 -1.84
C ILE A 134 -24.72 8.94 -1.97
N LYS A 135 -24.92 7.90 -2.79
CA LYS A 135 -26.22 7.23 -3.00
C LYS A 135 -26.38 5.97 -2.13
N LEU A 136 -25.38 5.64 -1.32
CA LEU A 136 -25.50 4.55 -0.35
C LEU A 136 -26.53 4.89 0.71
N ASP A 137 -27.15 3.86 1.27
CA ASP A 137 -28.07 3.99 2.38
C ASP A 137 -27.40 4.66 3.60
N ASP A 138 -28.19 5.47 4.31
CA ASP A 138 -27.72 6.28 5.44
C ASP A 138 -27.10 5.43 6.56
N ASP A 139 -27.60 4.21 6.78
CA ASP A 139 -27.10 3.29 7.81
C ASP A 139 -25.68 2.79 7.48
N ILE A 140 -25.39 2.53 6.20
CA ILE A 140 -24.06 2.17 5.71
C ILE A 140 -23.10 3.35 5.85
N LEU A 141 -23.52 4.54 5.43
CA LEU A 141 -22.71 5.75 5.58
C LEU A 141 -22.41 6.06 7.05
N ALA A 142 -23.40 5.95 7.93
CA ALA A 142 -23.23 6.14 9.37
C ALA A 142 -22.28 5.09 9.97
N LEU A 143 -22.40 3.83 9.56
CA LEU A 143 -21.48 2.76 9.99
C LEU A 143 -20.04 3.05 9.56
N TRP A 144 -19.84 3.46 8.30
CA TRP A 144 -18.51 3.76 7.77
C TRP A 144 -17.90 5.01 8.39
N ALA A 145 -18.71 6.02 8.71
CA ALA A 145 -18.28 7.21 9.46
C ALA A 145 -17.79 6.82 10.86
N LYS A 146 -18.56 6.00 11.60
CA LYS A 146 -18.16 5.49 12.93
C LYS A 146 -16.87 4.65 12.88
N LYS A 147 -16.63 3.94 11.78
CA LYS A 147 -15.39 3.19 11.54
C LYS A 147 -14.22 4.08 11.08
N GLY A 148 -14.45 5.37 10.83
CA GLY A 148 -13.44 6.31 10.32
C GLY A 148 -13.11 6.13 8.83
N TRP A 149 -13.91 5.35 8.09
CA TRP A 149 -13.62 5.01 6.69
C TRP A 149 -13.93 6.15 5.72
N ILE A 150 -14.87 7.03 6.05
CA ILE A 150 -15.23 8.19 5.20
C ILE A 150 -14.01 9.10 5.00
N THR A 151 -13.29 9.42 6.07
CA THR A 151 -12.04 10.22 5.99
C THR A 151 -11.01 9.53 5.11
N LEU A 152 -10.86 8.21 5.22
CA LEU A 152 -9.93 7.44 4.41
C LEU A 152 -10.31 7.47 2.92
N ILE A 153 -11.59 7.36 2.60
CA ILE A 153 -12.11 7.47 1.22
C ILE A 153 -11.83 8.86 0.65
N ASP A 154 -12.09 9.91 1.42
CA ASP A 154 -11.80 11.29 0.99
C ASP A 154 -10.31 11.52 0.75
N MET A 155 -9.45 10.98 1.62
CA MET A 155 -8.00 11.05 1.43
C MET A 155 -7.55 10.27 0.18
N HIS A 156 -8.15 9.10 -0.08
CA HIS A 156 -7.89 8.35 -1.31
C HIS A 156 -8.24 9.18 -2.56
N ILE A 157 -9.45 9.76 -2.62
CA ILE A 157 -9.89 10.57 -3.75
C ILE A 157 -8.97 11.79 -3.92
N LYS A 158 -8.64 12.50 -2.84
CA LYS A 158 -7.74 13.67 -2.89
C LYS A 158 -6.32 13.31 -3.33
N SER A 159 -5.84 12.10 -3.00
CA SER A 159 -4.50 11.66 -3.40
C SER A 159 -4.33 11.53 -4.92
N LEU A 160 -5.42 11.29 -5.66
CA LEU A 160 -5.41 11.24 -7.12
C LEU A 160 -4.90 12.56 -7.73
N ASN A 161 -5.36 13.70 -7.22
CA ASN A 161 -4.91 15.01 -7.70
C ASN A 161 -3.42 15.25 -7.44
N ASN A 162 -2.85 14.65 -6.39
CA ASN A 162 -1.42 14.72 -6.12
C ASN A 162 -0.62 13.78 -7.04
N PHE A 163 -1.20 12.62 -7.39
CA PHE A 163 -0.58 11.69 -8.32
C PHE A 163 -0.34 12.34 -9.68
N GLU A 164 -1.32 13.09 -10.21
CA GLU A 164 -1.16 13.84 -11.46
C GLU A 164 0.07 14.76 -11.41
N LYS A 165 0.19 15.58 -10.35
CA LYS A 165 1.33 16.50 -10.16
C LYS A 165 2.66 15.77 -10.16
N VAL A 166 2.73 14.62 -9.51
CA VAL A 166 3.96 13.84 -9.40
C VAL A 166 4.36 13.27 -10.76
N VAL A 167 3.40 12.73 -11.53
CA VAL A 167 3.64 12.23 -12.89
C VAL A 167 4.13 13.36 -13.82
N PHE A 168 3.51 14.54 -13.77
CA PHE A 168 3.93 15.67 -14.61
C PHE A 168 5.26 16.31 -14.18
N SER A 169 5.65 16.20 -12.90
CA SER A 169 6.93 16.72 -12.38
C SER A 169 8.18 15.97 -12.83
N HIS A 170 8.02 14.85 -13.53
CA HIS A 170 9.10 14.06 -14.14
C HIS A 170 9.30 14.36 -15.64
N ASN A 171 8.41 15.16 -16.25
CA ASN A 171 8.47 15.54 -17.67
C ASN A 171 9.04 16.95 -17.89
N GLN A 172 9.76 17.51 -16.91
CA GLN A 172 10.56 18.73 -17.05
C GLN A 172 12.04 18.38 -16.85
#